data_AF-A0A2H0S8R2-F1
#
_entry.id   AF-A0A2H0S8R2-F1
#
_cell.length_a   1.000
_cell.length_b   1.000
_cell.length_c   1.000
_cell.angle_alpha   90.00
_cell.angle_beta   90.00
_cell.angle_gamma   90.00
#
_symmetry.space_group_name_H-M   'P 1'
#
loop_
_entity.id
_entity.type
_entity.pdbx_description
1 polymer ?
#
loop_
_entity_poly.entity_id
_entity_poly.type
_entity_poly.pdbx_seq_one_letter_code
_entity_poly.pdbx_strand_id
1 'polypeptide(L)'
;MKRLLSIAMLSMMIFPGTAFAHPGKTDSNGGHTCKTNCAKWGLELGEYHIHGEKAKTAPKAKTEAKKTAKRESRQVTVEIISTPLVCSSNVYNCDDFSTHNEAQSVFEYCKAEVGTDIHDLDRDGDGLACENL
;
A
#
# COMPACT_ATOMS: atom_id res chain seq x y z
N MET A 1 -8.29 -27.52 -48.91
CA MET A 1 -8.93 -26.31 -48.35
C MET A 1 -9.84 -26.61 -47.16
N LYS A 2 -10.89 -27.43 -47.29
CA LYS A 2 -11.85 -27.69 -46.19
C LYS A 2 -11.24 -28.33 -44.93
N ARG A 3 -10.34 -29.33 -45.09
CA ARG A 3 -9.62 -29.96 -43.96
C ARG A 3 -8.60 -29.05 -43.27
N LEU A 4 -7.99 -28.13 -44.01
CA LEU A 4 -7.11 -27.07 -43.47
C LEU A 4 -7.90 -26.06 -42.64
N LEU A 5 -9.12 -25.72 -43.07
CA LEU A 5 -10.04 -24.86 -42.29
C LEU A 5 -10.49 -25.55 -40.98
N SER A 6 -10.71 -26.87 -41.02
CA SER A 6 -11.12 -27.65 -39.85
C SER A 6 -10.01 -27.78 -38.80
N ILE A 7 -8.74 -27.93 -39.22
CA ILE A 7 -7.59 -28.01 -38.30
C ILE A 7 -7.32 -26.63 -37.65
N ALA A 8 -7.49 -25.54 -38.41
CA ALA A 8 -7.32 -24.18 -37.89
C ALA A 8 -8.38 -23.82 -36.82
N MET A 9 -9.63 -24.24 -37.01
CA MET A 9 -10.72 -24.03 -36.04
C MET A 9 -10.52 -24.82 -34.74
N LEU A 10 -9.99 -26.05 -34.80
CA LEU A 10 -9.80 -26.88 -33.61
C LEU A 10 -8.59 -26.46 -32.76
N SER A 11 -7.59 -25.82 -33.36
CA SER A 11 -6.37 -25.32 -32.69
C SER A 11 -6.64 -24.12 -31.77
N MET A 12 -7.66 -23.30 -32.05
CA MET A 12 -7.95 -22.08 -31.29
C MET A 12 -8.56 -22.34 -29.90
N MET A 13 -9.07 -23.55 -29.66
CA MET A 13 -9.83 -23.88 -28.44
C MET A 13 -8.97 -24.44 -27.29
N ILE A 14 -7.65 -24.57 -27.49
CA ILE A 14 -6.70 -25.15 -26.52
C ILE A 14 -5.84 -24.05 -25.85
N PHE A 15 -6.05 -22.77 -26.16
CA PHE A 15 -5.32 -21.69 -25.51
C PHE A 15 -5.70 -21.58 -24.03
N PRO A 16 -4.76 -21.86 -23.09
CA PRO A 16 -5.02 -21.61 -21.68
C PRO A 16 -5.13 -20.10 -21.47
N GLY A 17 -6.26 -19.63 -20.96
CA GLY A 17 -6.40 -18.24 -20.52
C GLY A 17 -5.42 -17.97 -19.38
N THR A 18 -4.64 -16.89 -19.49
CA THR A 18 -3.77 -16.46 -18.41
C THR A 18 -4.62 -15.87 -17.29
N ALA A 19 -4.53 -16.47 -16.09
CA ALA A 19 -5.11 -15.91 -14.87
C ALA A 19 -4.00 -15.23 -14.08
N PHE A 20 -4.10 -13.92 -13.87
CA PHE A 20 -3.18 -13.20 -13.00
C PHE A 20 -3.69 -13.26 -11.56
N ALA A 21 -3.05 -14.08 -10.73
CA ALA A 21 -3.25 -14.03 -9.29
C ALA A 21 -2.62 -12.74 -8.74
N HIS A 22 -3.41 -11.94 -8.03
CA HIS A 22 -2.96 -10.69 -7.41
C HIS A 22 -2.05 -10.97 -6.20
N PRO A 23 -1.09 -10.07 -5.91
CA PRO A 23 -0.21 -10.21 -4.76
C PRO A 23 -0.99 -10.10 -3.45
N GLY A 24 -0.82 -11.10 -2.58
CA GLY A 24 -1.55 -11.20 -1.33
C GLY A 24 -2.10 -12.60 -1.18
N LYS A 25 -1.53 -13.38 -0.26
CA LYS A 25 -2.04 -14.71 0.04
C LYS A 25 -3.45 -14.56 0.62
N THR A 26 -4.45 -15.14 -0.06
CA THR A 26 -5.81 -15.18 0.47
C THR A 26 -5.83 -16.00 1.77
N ASP A 27 -6.44 -15.44 2.81
CA ASP A 27 -6.58 -16.07 4.11
C ASP A 27 -7.76 -17.05 4.17
N SER A 28 -7.96 -17.68 5.33
CA SER A 28 -9.05 -18.62 5.58
C SER A 28 -10.45 -18.01 5.45
N ASN A 29 -10.57 -16.68 5.48
CA ASN A 29 -11.84 -15.96 5.31
C ASN A 29 -12.12 -15.62 3.83
N GLY A 30 -11.21 -15.93 2.92
CA GLY A 30 -11.34 -15.61 1.50
C GLY A 30 -10.97 -14.16 1.17
N GLY A 31 -10.26 -13.48 2.07
CA GLY A 31 -9.78 -12.11 1.87
C GLY A 31 -8.26 -11.98 1.89
N HIS A 32 -7.77 -10.77 1.62
CA HIS A 32 -6.36 -10.43 1.78
C HIS A 32 -6.16 -8.94 2.02
N THR A 33 -5.01 -8.58 2.59
CA THR A 33 -4.55 -7.19 2.71
C THR A 33 -3.67 -6.84 1.52
N CYS A 34 -3.97 -5.73 0.85
CA CYS A 34 -3.15 -5.26 -0.25
C CYS A 34 -1.84 -4.64 0.26
N LYS A 35 -0.69 -5.20 -0.16
CA LYS A 35 0.65 -4.75 0.28
C LYS A 35 1.49 -4.10 -0.82
N THR A 36 1.26 -4.44 -2.09
CA THR A 36 2.01 -3.88 -3.21
C THR A 36 1.09 -3.63 -4.39
N ASN A 37 1.35 -2.57 -5.16
CA ASN A 37 0.61 -2.22 -6.37
C ASN A 37 -0.91 -2.03 -6.17
N CYS A 38 -1.36 -1.59 -4.99
CA CYS A 38 -2.79 -1.44 -4.64
C CYS A 38 -3.53 -0.44 -5.52
N ALA A 39 -2.89 0.69 -5.82
CA ALA A 39 -3.44 1.72 -6.70
C ALA A 39 -3.77 1.20 -8.11
N LYS A 40 -3.04 0.18 -8.60
CA LYS A 40 -3.34 -0.47 -9.90
C LYS A 40 -4.72 -1.13 -9.91
N TRP A 41 -5.21 -1.52 -8.75
CA TRP A 41 -6.49 -2.19 -8.54
C TRP A 41 -7.55 -1.28 -7.92
N GLY A 42 -7.27 0.03 -7.84
CA GLY A 42 -8.18 1.01 -7.24
C GLY A 42 -8.37 0.82 -5.73
N LEU A 43 -7.40 0.22 -5.05
CA LEU A 43 -7.40 -0.04 -3.61
C LEU A 43 -6.33 0.81 -2.92
N GLU A 44 -6.55 1.15 -1.65
CA GLU A 44 -5.53 1.83 -0.85
C GLU A 44 -4.51 0.82 -0.29
N LEU A 45 -3.29 1.30 -0.01
CA LEU A 45 -2.23 0.48 0.58
C LEU A 45 -2.65 0.06 2.00
N GLY A 46 -2.61 -1.24 2.29
CA GLY A 46 -3.01 -1.78 3.59
C GLY A 46 -4.51 -2.07 3.73
N GLU A 47 -5.33 -1.82 2.71
CA GLU A 47 -6.75 -2.19 2.78
C GLU A 47 -6.95 -3.71 2.67
N TYR A 48 -7.86 -4.21 3.50
CA TYR A 48 -8.30 -5.60 3.48
C TYR A 48 -9.56 -5.75 2.65
N HIS A 49 -9.54 -6.67 1.69
CA HIS A 49 -10.70 -6.96 0.85
C HIS A 49 -11.03 -8.45 0.81
N ILE A 50 -12.32 -8.79 0.70
CA ILE A 50 -12.83 -10.16 0.69
C ILE A 50 -13.45 -10.47 -0.67
N HIS A 51 -13.20 -11.67 -1.19
CA HIS A 51 -13.78 -12.18 -2.43
C HIS A 51 -14.85 -13.26 -2.15
N GLY A 52 -15.80 -13.45 -3.06
CA GLY A 52 -16.79 -14.54 -2.99
C GLY A 52 -18.03 -14.27 -2.11
N GLU A 53 -18.71 -15.34 -1.66
CA GLU A 53 -19.97 -15.25 -0.89
C GLU A 53 -19.80 -14.53 0.45
N LYS A 54 -18.61 -14.62 1.04
CA LYS A 54 -18.24 -13.95 2.30
C LYS A 54 -18.20 -12.43 2.18
N ALA A 55 -18.02 -11.88 0.98
CA ALA A 55 -18.11 -10.45 0.73
C ALA A 55 -19.52 -9.88 0.98
N LYS A 56 -20.55 -10.74 0.99
CA LYS A 56 -21.94 -10.33 1.26
C LYS A 56 -22.23 -10.11 2.75
N THR A 57 -21.40 -10.67 3.64
CA THR A 57 -21.57 -10.59 5.10
C THR A 57 -20.62 -9.59 5.74
N ALA A 58 -19.59 -9.13 5.02
CA ALA A 58 -18.70 -8.08 5.48
C ALA A 58 -19.42 -6.71 5.47
N PRO A 59 -19.25 -5.88 6.52
CA PRO A 59 -19.71 -4.50 6.45
C PRO A 59 -18.92 -3.81 5.33
N LYS A 60 -19.61 -3.43 4.26
CA LYS A 60 -19.05 -2.51 3.26
C LYS A 60 -18.77 -1.20 4.00
N ALA A 61 -17.51 -0.97 4.36
CA ALA A 61 -17.04 0.35 4.76
C ALA A 61 -17.31 1.28 3.57
N LYS A 62 -18.35 2.10 3.70
CA LYS A 62 -18.72 3.08 2.70
C LYS A 62 -17.71 4.22 2.79
N THR A 63 -16.69 4.15 1.95
CA THR A 63 -16.09 5.36 1.41
C THR A 63 -17.16 6.03 0.56
N GLU A 64 -17.74 7.13 1.05
CA GLU A 64 -17.82 8.40 0.32
C GLU A 64 -18.51 9.51 1.15
N ALA A 65 -17.87 10.69 1.07
CA ALA A 65 -18.39 12.05 1.24
C ALA A 65 -18.52 12.67 2.65
N LYS A 66 -17.39 13.24 3.12
CA LYS A 66 -17.42 14.64 3.60
C LYS A 66 -16.25 15.46 3.06
N LYS A 67 -16.27 15.70 1.74
CA LYS A 67 -15.72 16.89 1.10
C LYS A 67 -16.95 17.60 0.51
N THR A 68 -17.57 18.56 1.19
CA THR A 68 -17.27 19.98 0.98
C THR A 68 -18.19 20.84 1.85
N ALA A 69 -17.61 21.72 2.66
CA ALA A 69 -18.22 22.99 3.07
C ALA A 69 -17.09 24.03 3.14
N LYS A 70 -16.75 24.57 1.98
CA LYS A 70 -15.92 25.77 1.82
C LYS A 70 -16.85 26.97 1.98
N ARG A 71 -16.79 27.66 3.12
CA ARG A 71 -16.73 29.13 3.25
C ARG A 71 -16.93 29.55 4.71
N GLU A 72 -15.87 29.42 5.49
CA GLU A 72 -15.49 30.45 6.45
C GLU A 72 -14.01 30.72 6.20
N SER A 73 -13.77 31.60 5.24
CA SER A 73 -12.47 32.16 4.91
C SER A 73 -12.54 33.61 5.35
N ARG A 74 -11.93 33.90 6.50
CA ARG A 74 -11.10 35.09 6.75
C ARG A 74 -10.43 34.94 8.11
N GLN A 75 -9.09 34.79 8.09
CA GLN A 75 -8.20 34.56 9.24
C GLN A 75 -8.40 33.14 9.80
N VAL A 76 -7.50 32.17 9.62
CA VAL A 76 -6.08 32.19 9.96
C VAL A 76 -5.35 31.15 9.08
N THR A 77 -4.08 31.44 8.87
CA THR A 77 -3.05 30.88 8.02
C THR A 77 -2.98 29.35 7.91
N VAL A 78 -2.59 28.91 6.70
CA VAL A 78 -2.00 27.63 6.28
C VAL A 78 -1.26 26.87 7.40
N GLU A 79 -1.81 25.75 7.87
CA GLU A 79 -1.07 24.64 8.50
C GLU A 79 -1.55 23.33 7.87
N ILE A 80 -1.08 23.12 6.65
CA ILE A 80 -1.05 21.79 6.04
C ILE A 80 0.23 21.14 6.56
N ILE A 81 0.12 19.91 7.03
CA ILE A 81 1.24 19.06 7.46
C ILE A 81 2.25 18.94 6.31
N SER A 82 3.21 19.85 6.33
CA SER A 82 4.44 19.93 5.56
C SER A 82 5.54 20.20 6.59
N THR A 83 5.64 19.35 7.61
CA THR A 83 6.95 19.19 8.24
C THR A 83 7.83 18.54 7.17
N PRO A 84 8.84 19.23 6.62
CA PRO A 84 9.80 18.56 5.75
C PRO A 84 10.31 17.36 6.53
N LEU A 85 10.33 16.18 5.94
CA LEU A 85 11.02 15.05 6.55
C LEU A 85 12.50 15.45 6.65
N VAL A 86 12.96 15.82 7.85
CA VAL A 86 14.27 16.47 8.00
C VAL A 86 15.33 15.39 8.12
N CYS A 87 15.92 15.02 6.98
CA CYS A 87 17.07 14.11 6.95
C CYS A 87 18.42 14.85 7.11
N SER A 88 18.42 16.17 7.35
CA SER A 88 19.67 16.95 7.48
C SER A 88 20.24 16.95 8.89
N SER A 89 19.51 16.47 9.89
CA SER A 89 19.92 16.47 11.30
C SER A 89 19.18 15.39 12.07
N ASN A 90 19.75 14.91 13.18
CA ASN A 90 19.07 13.92 14.03
C ASN A 90 17.92 14.57 14.81
N VAL A 91 16.67 14.38 14.34
CA VAL A 91 15.47 14.96 14.96
C VAL A 91 14.34 13.95 15.23
N TYR A 92 14.51 12.68 14.86
CA TYR A 92 13.49 11.64 15.04
C TYR A 92 14.06 10.52 15.92
N ASN A 93 13.25 10.02 16.84
CA ASN A 93 13.53 8.86 17.69
C ASN A 93 12.39 7.85 17.58
N CYS A 94 12.61 6.63 18.06
CA CYS A 94 11.57 5.59 18.04
C CYS A 94 10.27 6.00 18.77
N ASP A 95 10.37 6.76 19.87
CA ASP A 95 9.20 7.22 20.61
C ASP A 95 8.34 8.25 19.85
N ASP A 96 8.87 8.83 18.77
CA ASP A 96 8.13 9.78 17.93
C ASP A 96 7.15 9.07 16.97
N PHE A 97 7.27 7.75 16.82
CA PHE A 97 6.47 6.95 15.90
C PHE A 97 5.46 6.09 16.64
N SER A 98 4.24 6.02 16.10
CA SER A 98 3.20 5.18 16.71
C SER A 98 3.30 3.71 16.28
N THR A 99 4.08 3.41 15.23
CA THR A 99 4.22 2.06 14.67
C THR A 99 5.62 1.84 14.08
N HIS A 100 6.11 0.59 14.11
CA HIS A 100 7.33 0.19 13.40
C HIS A 100 7.30 0.55 11.91
N ASN A 101 6.15 0.47 11.23
CA ASN A 101 6.07 0.75 9.80
C ASN A 101 6.36 2.24 9.48
N GLU A 102 5.91 3.13 10.35
CA GLU A 102 6.16 4.56 10.22
C GLU A 102 7.65 4.88 10.44
N ALA A 103 8.24 4.33 11.50
CA ALA A 103 9.67 4.46 11.79
C ALA A 103 10.54 3.90 10.64
N GLN A 104 10.20 2.71 10.14
CA GLN A 104 10.88 2.09 8.99
C GLN A 104 10.83 2.97 7.74
N SER A 105 9.70 3.62 7.48
CA SER A 105 9.54 4.49 6.30
C SER A 105 10.44 5.71 6.37
N VAL A 106 10.57 6.33 7.55
CA VAL A 106 11.48 7.48 7.77
C VAL A 106 12.94 7.06 7.67
N PHE A 107 13.28 5.92 8.29
CA PHE A 107 14.61 5.33 8.20
C PHE A 107 15.04 5.07 6.76
N GLU A 108 14.23 4.34 5.99
CA GLU A 108 14.56 3.99 4.59
C GLU A 108 14.69 5.25 3.72
N TYR A 109 13.82 6.22 3.91
CA TYR A 109 13.86 7.46 3.16
C TYR A 109 15.14 8.27 3.47
N CYS A 110 15.43 8.53 4.75
CA CYS A 110 16.59 9.34 5.12
C CYS A 110 17.91 8.61 4.87
N LYS A 111 17.94 7.29 5.01
CA LYS A 111 19.11 6.46 4.65
C LYS A 111 19.35 6.47 3.14
N ALA A 112 18.29 6.50 2.30
CA ALA A 112 18.45 6.64 0.86
C ALA A 112 18.95 8.03 0.44
N GLU A 113 18.57 9.08 1.17
CA GLU A 113 18.95 10.47 0.85
C GLU A 113 20.37 10.83 1.34
N VAL A 114 20.72 10.43 2.56
CA VAL A 114 22.00 10.77 3.21
C VAL A 114 23.03 9.65 3.09
N GLY A 115 22.59 8.41 2.83
CA GLY A 115 23.44 7.22 2.75
C GLY A 115 23.75 6.58 4.11
N THR A 116 23.23 7.12 5.20
CA THR A 116 23.42 6.61 6.56
C THR A 116 22.16 6.82 7.40
N ASP A 117 22.06 6.07 8.50
CA ASP A 117 21.01 6.28 9.47
C ASP A 117 21.31 7.51 10.34
N ILE A 118 20.95 8.69 9.83
CA ILE A 118 21.19 9.95 10.52
C ILE A 118 20.40 10.08 11.84
N HIS A 119 19.33 9.29 11.99
CA HIS A 119 18.43 9.34 13.12
C HIS A 119 18.72 8.27 14.18
N ASP A 120 19.65 7.34 13.93
CA ASP A 120 19.96 6.20 14.82
C ASP A 120 18.70 5.37 15.15
N LEU A 121 17.82 5.20 14.17
CA LEU A 121 16.60 4.38 14.29
C LEU A 121 16.90 2.88 14.20
N ASP A 122 17.98 2.50 13.51
CA ASP A 122 18.53 1.14 13.31
C ASP A 122 19.91 1.06 13.98
N ARG A 123 19.90 0.94 15.30
CA ARG A 123 21.10 1.05 16.13
C ARG A 123 22.05 -0.14 15.98
N ASP A 124 21.53 -1.33 15.73
CA ASP A 124 22.32 -2.54 15.52
C ASP A 124 22.70 -2.76 14.05
N GLY A 125 22.09 -2.00 13.13
CA GLY A 125 22.51 -1.88 11.74
C GLY A 125 22.07 -3.05 10.88
N ASP A 126 20.99 -3.74 11.29
CA ASP A 126 20.46 -4.90 10.60
C ASP A 126 19.47 -4.52 9.47
N GLY A 127 19.10 -3.24 9.40
CA GLY A 127 18.18 -2.68 8.43
C GLY A 127 16.73 -2.56 8.90
N LEU A 128 16.44 -2.90 10.16
CA LEU A 128 15.13 -2.78 10.80
C LEU A 128 15.14 -1.65 11.83
N ALA A 129 14.37 -0.61 11.55
CA ALA A 129 14.27 0.54 12.43
C ALA A 129 13.30 0.29 13.58
N CYS A 130 13.72 0.60 14.80
CA CYS A 130 12.87 0.60 15.99
C CYS A 130 12.10 -0.71 16.20
N GLU A 131 12.80 -1.85 16.22
CA GLU A 131 12.24 -3.20 16.33
C GLU A 131 11.30 -3.44 17.53
N ASN A 132 11.33 -2.56 18.53
CA ASN A 132 10.54 -2.64 19.76
C ASN A 132 9.15 -1.96 19.69
N LEU A 133 8.80 -1.32 18.56
CA LEU A 133 7.48 -0.70 18.30
C LEU A 133 6.47 -1.68 17.68
#